data_AF-A0A5K1K8M4-F1
#
_entry.id   AF-A0A5K1K8M4-F1
#
_cell.length_a   1.000
_cell.length_b   1.000
_cell.length_c   1.000
_cell.angle_alpha   90.00
_cell.angle_beta   90.00
_cell.angle_gamma   90.00
#
_symmetry.space_group_name_H-M   'P 1'
#
loop_
_entity.id
_entity.type
_entity.pdbx_description
1 polymer ?
#
loop_
_entity_poly.entity_id
_entity_poly.type
_entity_poly.pdbx_seq_one_letter_code
_entity_poly.pdbx_strand_id
1 'polypeptide(L)'
;MCVDGFPNLFMSLGPNSVIGAGVLLPIIEAAVMYSVQATAKMQRERLKSMEVKLSAVKDFDRYIESYFPQSVFSAKCRSWYKLGKEEGRIVGLWPGSNLHAVKALQHPRWEDYEYERDDVEENTLYWLGDGQTWNEKMNSGDRAWYLTEEFVDRPP
;
A
#
# COMPACT_ATOMS: atom_id res chain seq x y z
N MET A 1 -2.84 6.80 0.73
CA MET A 1 -2.25 5.82 1.66
C MET A 1 -1.12 6.43 2.47
N CYS A 2 -0.13 7.06 1.84
CA CYS A 2 1.00 7.70 2.53
C CYS A 2 1.11 9.18 2.13
N VAL A 3 1.97 9.93 2.82
CA VAL A 3 2.32 11.32 2.50
C VAL A 3 3.84 11.48 2.70
N ASP A 4 4.46 12.25 1.82
CA ASP A 4 5.89 12.60 1.90
C ASP A 4 6.18 13.45 3.15
N GLY A 5 7.34 13.23 3.78
CA GLY A 5 7.77 13.87 5.03
C GLY A 5 7.32 13.15 6.30
N PHE A 6 6.61 12.00 6.19
CA PHE A 6 6.05 11.25 7.31
C PHE A 6 6.37 9.76 7.18
N PRO A 7 7.60 9.34 7.54
CA PRO A 7 7.98 7.92 7.50
C PRO A 7 7.09 7.08 8.42
N ASN A 8 6.85 5.83 8.01
CA ASN A 8 6.06 4.83 8.76
C ASN A 8 4.59 5.22 9.00
N LEU A 9 4.07 6.24 8.32
CA LEU A 9 2.66 6.64 8.39
C LEU A 9 1.85 6.03 7.23
N PHE A 10 0.83 5.26 7.60
CA PHE A 10 -0.19 4.76 6.67
C PHE A 10 -1.58 5.21 7.11
N MET A 11 -2.37 5.69 6.15
CA MET A 11 -3.69 6.26 6.38
C MET A 11 -4.75 5.49 5.58
N SER A 12 -5.81 5.06 6.28
CA SER A 12 -7.08 4.68 5.66
C SER A 12 -8.03 5.87 5.68
N LEU A 13 -8.87 6.02 4.65
CA LEU A 13 -9.82 7.14 4.49
C LEU A 13 -9.16 8.54 4.48
N GLY A 14 -7.91 8.62 4.03
CA GLY A 14 -7.23 9.90 3.79
C GLY A 14 -7.74 10.62 2.53
N PRO A 15 -7.17 11.80 2.21
CA PRO A 15 -7.44 12.48 0.95
C PRO A 15 -7.21 11.56 -0.26
N ASN A 16 -7.97 11.78 -1.33
CA ASN A 16 -7.87 11.06 -2.60
C ASN A 16 -8.01 9.53 -2.48
N SER A 17 -8.76 9.04 -1.50
CA SER A 17 -8.89 7.59 -1.22
C SER A 17 -10.32 7.09 -1.04
N VAL A 18 -11.32 7.97 -1.02
CA VAL A 18 -12.72 7.60 -0.83
C VAL A 18 -13.35 7.20 -2.16
N ILE A 19 -14.40 6.37 -2.13
CA ILE A 19 -15.15 6.00 -3.35
C ILE A 19 -15.95 7.18 -3.92
N GLY A 20 -15.95 7.30 -5.26
CA GLY A 20 -16.93 8.12 -5.97
C GLY A 20 -18.27 7.38 -6.20
N ALA A 21 -18.23 6.05 -6.31
CA ALA A 21 -19.40 5.19 -6.47
C ALA A 21 -19.10 3.77 -5.96
N GLY A 22 -20.10 3.08 -5.42
CA GLY A 22 -20.00 1.70 -4.93
C GLY A 22 -20.00 1.59 -3.39
N VAL A 23 -19.25 0.61 -2.87
CA VAL A 23 -19.14 0.33 -1.42
C VAL A 23 -17.76 0.75 -0.93
N LEU A 24 -17.70 1.49 0.17
CA LEU A 24 -16.45 2.03 0.73
C LEU A 24 -15.62 0.96 1.46
N LEU A 25 -16.27 -0.01 2.10
CA LEU A 25 -15.64 -1.00 2.97
C LEU A 25 -14.46 -1.76 2.31
N PRO A 26 -14.57 -2.25 1.04
CA PRO A 26 -13.46 -2.91 0.37
C PRO A 26 -12.18 -2.06 0.25
N ILE A 27 -12.30 -0.74 0.08
CA ILE A 27 -11.11 0.14 0.05
C ILE A 27 -10.48 0.22 1.44
N ILE A 28 -11.29 0.31 2.50
CA ILE A 28 -10.78 0.32 3.88
C ILE A 28 -10.01 -0.98 4.16
N GLU A 29 -10.58 -2.12 3.80
CA GLU A 29 -9.93 -3.43 3.97
C GLU A 29 -8.62 -3.50 3.16
N ALA A 30 -8.64 -3.09 1.89
CA ALA A 30 -7.45 -3.08 1.05
C ALA A 30 -6.37 -2.12 1.59
N ALA A 31 -6.76 -0.96 2.10
CA ALA A 31 -5.88 0.03 2.73
C ALA A 31 -5.22 -0.52 4.00
N VAL A 32 -5.97 -1.23 4.86
CA VAL A 32 -5.41 -1.88 6.04
C VAL A 32 -4.45 -3.01 5.64
N MET A 33 -4.85 -3.85 4.69
CA MET A 33 -4.00 -4.93 4.19
C MET A 33 -2.72 -4.41 3.51
N TYR A 34 -2.77 -3.25 2.86
CA TYR A 34 -1.59 -2.56 2.34
C TYR A 34 -0.60 -2.27 3.49
N SER A 35 -1.09 -1.66 4.57
CA SER A 35 -0.26 -1.34 5.74
C SER A 35 0.32 -2.58 6.40
N VAL A 36 -0.45 -3.67 6.49
CA VAL A 36 0.05 -4.96 7.02
C VAL A 36 1.16 -5.51 6.14
N GLN A 37 1.00 -5.49 4.81
CA GLN A 37 2.04 -5.93 3.88
C GLN A 37 3.31 -5.08 4.00
N ALA A 38 3.18 -3.76 4.13
CA ALA A 38 4.30 -2.85 4.32
C ALA A 38 5.05 -3.14 5.63
N THR A 39 4.33 -3.29 6.74
CA THR A 39 4.93 -3.66 8.04
C THR A 39 5.61 -5.03 7.98
N ALA A 40 4.99 -6.04 7.36
CA ALA A 40 5.59 -7.35 7.20
C ALA A 40 6.88 -7.30 6.36
N LYS A 41 6.90 -6.48 5.30
CA LYS A 41 8.11 -6.21 4.50
C LYS A 41 9.21 -5.60 5.37
N MET A 42 8.89 -4.56 6.14
CA MET A 42 9.86 -3.90 7.01
C MET A 42 10.45 -4.86 8.05
N GLN A 43 9.63 -5.69 8.68
CA GLN A 43 10.09 -6.68 9.65
C GLN A 43 10.98 -7.75 9.02
N ARG A 44 10.58 -8.28 7.85
CA ARG A 44 11.34 -9.31 7.13
C ARG A 44 12.71 -8.80 6.65
N GLU A 45 12.74 -7.57 6.15
CA GLU A 45 13.92 -6.99 5.49
C GLU A 45 14.75 -6.08 6.41
N ARG A 46 14.43 -6.06 7.72
CA ARG A 46 15.13 -5.23 8.73
C ARG A 46 15.15 -3.73 8.40
N LEU A 47 14.03 -3.23 7.93
CA LEU A 47 13.88 -1.81 7.59
C LEU A 47 13.41 -1.03 8.82
N LYS A 48 14.16 0.02 9.17
CA LYS A 48 13.83 0.98 10.22
C LYS A 48 12.67 1.87 9.81
N SER A 49 12.71 2.36 8.57
CA SER A 49 11.70 3.24 8.05
C SER A 49 11.37 2.95 6.59
N MET A 50 10.12 3.24 6.24
CA MET A 50 9.57 3.18 4.90
C MET A 50 8.80 4.49 4.67
N GLU A 51 9.20 5.22 3.63
CA GLU A 51 8.63 6.51 3.28
C GLU A 51 8.31 6.58 1.79
N VAL A 52 7.16 7.16 1.44
CA VAL A 52 6.78 7.31 0.04
C VAL A 52 7.63 8.40 -0.61
N LYS A 53 8.12 8.17 -1.83
CA LYS A 53 8.88 9.18 -2.57
C LYS A 53 8.01 10.39 -2.89
N LEU A 54 8.55 11.60 -2.72
CA LEU A 54 7.92 12.83 -3.21
C LEU A 54 7.53 12.75 -4.69
N SER A 55 8.35 12.08 -5.52
CA SER A 55 8.05 11.89 -6.94
C SER A 55 6.77 11.07 -7.13
N ALA A 56 6.60 9.96 -6.41
CA ALA A 56 5.40 9.12 -6.49
C ALA A 56 4.15 9.89 -6.05
N VAL A 57 4.26 10.71 -4.98
CA VAL A 57 3.16 11.59 -4.53
C VAL A 57 2.76 12.58 -5.62
N LYS A 58 3.75 13.27 -6.23
CA LYS A 58 3.50 14.23 -7.32
C LYS A 58 2.94 13.56 -8.58
N ASP A 59 3.34 12.33 -8.87
CA ASP A 59 2.87 11.60 -10.05
C ASP A 59 1.41 11.18 -9.87
N PHE A 60 1.04 10.73 -8.67
CA PHE A 60 -0.35 10.47 -8.33
C PHE A 60 -1.20 11.76 -8.35
N ASP A 61 -0.64 12.88 -7.89
CA ASP A 61 -1.31 14.19 -7.95
C ASP A 61 -1.64 14.60 -9.39
N ARG A 62 -0.70 14.39 -10.32
CA ARG A 62 -0.91 14.63 -11.77
C ARG A 62 -1.94 13.68 -12.38
N TYR A 63 -1.96 12.43 -11.92
CA TYR A 63 -2.97 11.46 -12.35
C TYR A 63 -4.39 11.87 -11.92
N ILE A 64 -4.54 12.38 -10.70
CA ILE A 64 -5.82 12.93 -10.20
C ILE A 64 -6.30 14.10 -11.07
N GLU A 65 -5.39 15.04 -11.36
CA GLU A 65 -5.69 16.23 -12.16
C GLU A 65 -6.03 15.90 -13.62
N SER A 66 -5.54 14.79 -14.16
CA SER A 66 -5.93 14.35 -15.51
C SER A 66 -7.24 13.55 -15.53
N TYR A 67 -7.50 12.75 -14.48
CA TYR A 67 -8.67 11.87 -14.40
C TYR A 67 -9.97 12.63 -14.16
N PHE A 68 -10.02 13.48 -13.13
CA PHE A 68 -11.30 14.06 -12.67
C PHE A 68 -11.97 15.02 -13.65
N PRO A 69 -11.27 15.83 -14.47
CA PRO A 69 -11.92 16.70 -15.46
C PRO A 69 -12.83 15.95 -16.45
N GLN A 70 -12.58 14.66 -16.68
CA GLN A 70 -13.35 13.81 -17.58
C GLN A 70 -14.52 13.08 -16.88
N SER A 71 -14.74 13.35 -15.60
CA SER A 71 -15.72 12.64 -14.77
C SER A 71 -16.89 13.54 -14.34
N VAL A 72 -18.00 12.90 -13.97
CA VAL A 72 -19.19 13.56 -13.42
C VAL A 72 -18.87 14.36 -12.14
N PHE A 73 -17.83 13.99 -11.39
CA PHE A 73 -17.48 14.64 -10.13
C PHE A 73 -17.02 16.10 -10.31
N SER A 74 -16.55 16.46 -11.50
CA SER A 74 -16.14 17.82 -11.87
C SER A 74 -17.31 18.71 -12.33
N ALA A 75 -18.54 18.19 -12.36
CA ALA A 75 -19.71 18.99 -12.71
C ALA A 75 -19.87 20.20 -11.77
N LYS A 76 -20.51 21.26 -12.26
CA LYS A 76 -20.77 22.50 -11.53
C LYS A 76 -21.85 22.31 -10.45
N CYS A 77 -21.46 21.71 -9.34
CA CYS A 77 -22.33 21.44 -8.20
C CYS A 77 -21.53 21.45 -6.89
N ARG A 78 -22.13 21.96 -5.82
CA ARG A 78 -21.49 21.95 -4.50
C ARG A 78 -21.39 20.53 -3.98
N SER A 79 -20.19 20.15 -3.54
CA SER A 79 -19.96 18.85 -2.91
C SER A 79 -18.80 18.92 -1.93
N TRP A 80 -18.80 18.02 -0.95
CA TRP A 80 -17.66 17.84 -0.06
C TRP A 80 -16.39 17.43 -0.84
N TYR A 81 -16.52 16.74 -1.98
CA TYR A 81 -15.41 16.37 -2.86
C TYR A 81 -14.57 17.56 -3.33
N LYS A 82 -15.21 18.73 -3.47
CA LYS A 82 -14.63 20.01 -3.89
C LYS A 82 -14.54 21.01 -2.74
N LEU A 83 -14.42 20.54 -1.49
CA LEU A 83 -14.37 21.40 -0.29
C LEU A 83 -15.57 22.35 -0.17
N GLY A 84 -16.76 21.91 -0.59
CA GLY A 84 -18.00 22.68 -0.52
C GLY A 84 -18.21 23.70 -1.65
N LYS A 85 -17.28 23.78 -2.61
CA LYS A 85 -17.33 24.68 -3.77
C LYS A 85 -18.10 24.05 -4.93
N GLU A 86 -18.67 24.91 -5.80
CA GLU A 86 -19.31 24.48 -7.05
C GLU A 86 -18.30 23.97 -8.08
N GLU A 87 -17.13 24.60 -8.11
CA GLU A 87 -16.01 24.30 -8.99
C GLU A 87 -14.74 24.25 -8.13
N GLY A 88 -13.84 23.33 -8.45
CA GLY A 88 -12.61 23.15 -7.69
C GLY A 88 -12.04 21.75 -7.83
N ARG A 89 -10.80 21.58 -7.36
CA ARG A 89 -10.11 20.30 -7.33
C ARG A 89 -10.88 19.28 -6.51
N ILE A 90 -10.97 18.06 -7.03
CA ILE A 90 -11.46 16.90 -6.28
C ILE A 90 -10.35 16.42 -5.34
N VAL A 91 -10.61 16.46 -4.04
CA VAL A 91 -9.61 16.13 -3.00
C VAL A 91 -9.96 14.91 -2.16
N GLY A 92 -11.22 14.47 -2.23
CA GLY A 92 -11.71 13.36 -1.40
C GLY A 92 -11.61 11.99 -2.06
N LEU A 93 -11.75 11.95 -3.39
CA LEU A 93 -12.07 10.73 -4.12
C LEU A 93 -10.83 10.05 -4.70
N TRP A 94 -10.84 8.73 -4.71
CA TRP A 94 -9.94 7.92 -5.51
C TRP A 94 -10.20 8.15 -7.01
N PRO A 95 -9.17 8.38 -7.85
CA PRO A 95 -9.31 8.60 -9.28
C PRO A 95 -9.53 7.27 -10.04
N GLY A 96 -10.70 6.66 -9.85
CA GLY A 96 -11.04 5.37 -10.48
C GLY A 96 -12.27 4.72 -9.87
N SER A 97 -12.56 3.49 -10.29
CA SER A 97 -13.62 2.66 -9.70
C SER A 97 -13.18 2.03 -8.37
N ASN A 98 -14.16 1.55 -7.60
CA ASN A 98 -13.88 0.79 -6.37
C ASN A 98 -12.97 -0.43 -6.61
N LEU A 99 -13.27 -1.20 -7.66
CA LEU A 99 -12.46 -2.38 -8.02
C LEU A 99 -11.04 -2.00 -8.46
N HIS A 100 -10.89 -0.88 -9.17
CA HIS A 100 -9.58 -0.36 -9.52
C HIS A 100 -8.77 0.01 -8.26
N ALA A 101 -9.38 0.71 -7.30
CA ALA A 101 -8.73 1.05 -6.03
C ALA A 101 -8.30 -0.21 -5.27
N VAL A 102 -9.20 -1.18 -5.12
CA VAL A 102 -8.90 -2.46 -4.44
C VAL A 102 -7.75 -3.18 -5.13
N LYS A 103 -7.75 -3.29 -6.46
CA LYS A 103 -6.67 -3.95 -7.20
C LYS A 103 -5.34 -3.21 -7.09
N ALA A 104 -5.36 -1.88 -7.16
CA ALA A 104 -4.14 -1.08 -6.99
C ALA A 104 -3.54 -1.23 -5.59
N LEU A 105 -4.37 -1.28 -4.54
CA LEU A 105 -3.94 -1.42 -3.15
C LEU A 105 -3.57 -2.86 -2.76
N GLN A 106 -4.12 -3.87 -3.45
CA GLN A 106 -3.74 -5.28 -3.24
C GLN A 106 -2.31 -5.59 -3.69
N HIS A 107 -1.75 -4.78 -4.60
CA HIS A 107 -0.41 -4.97 -5.16
C HIS A 107 0.44 -3.72 -4.96
N PRO A 108 0.97 -3.49 -3.73
CA PRO A 108 1.84 -2.37 -3.47
C PRO A 108 3.03 -2.32 -4.43
N ARG A 109 3.28 -1.14 -5.01
CA ARG A 109 4.49 -0.84 -5.79
C ARG A 109 5.61 -0.43 -4.83
N TRP A 110 6.48 -1.37 -4.50
CA TRP A 110 7.57 -1.14 -3.56
C TRP A 110 8.61 -0.14 -4.08
N GLU A 111 8.69 0.02 -5.39
CA GLU A 111 9.58 0.97 -6.08
C GLU A 111 9.21 2.43 -5.81
N ASP A 112 7.99 2.69 -5.36
CA ASP A 112 7.49 4.04 -5.07
C ASP A 112 7.95 4.54 -3.67
N TYR A 113 8.73 3.74 -2.95
CA TYR A 113 9.20 4.02 -1.59
C TYR A 113 10.73 4.14 -1.49
N GLU A 114 11.16 4.90 -0.49
CA GLU A 114 12.51 4.92 0.05
C GLU A 114 12.53 4.20 1.39
N TYR A 115 13.67 3.58 1.70
CA TYR A 115 13.84 2.70 2.84
C TYR A 115 15.10 3.06 3.61
N GLU A 116 14.98 3.16 4.93
CA GLU A 116 16.12 3.22 5.85
C GLU A 116 16.28 1.86 6.51
N ARG A 117 17.50 1.32 6.51
CA ARG A 117 17.81 0.03 7.15
C ARG A 117 18.18 0.23 8.61
N ASP A 118 17.80 -0.72 9.48
CA ASP A 118 18.25 -0.78 10.88
C ASP A 118 19.40 -1.78 11.04
N ASP A 119 20.40 -1.67 10.17
CA ASP A 119 21.51 -2.60 10.11
C ASP A 119 22.80 -1.93 10.54
N VAL A 120 23.57 -2.64 11.39
CA VAL A 120 24.92 -2.24 11.79
C VAL A 120 25.91 -2.46 10.65
N GLU A 121 25.57 -3.34 9.70
CA GLU A 121 26.45 -3.80 8.64
C GLU A 121 26.08 -3.23 7.26
N GLU A 122 27.09 -2.93 6.45
CA GLU A 122 26.90 -2.37 5.10
C GLU A 122 26.23 -3.37 4.15
N ASN A 123 26.44 -4.68 4.35
CA ASN A 123 25.91 -5.74 3.48
C ASN A 123 24.38 -5.72 3.41
N THR A 124 23.82 -5.44 2.23
CA THR A 124 22.37 -5.34 1.97
C THR A 124 21.61 -6.64 2.14
N LEU A 125 22.30 -7.78 2.19
CA LEU A 125 21.70 -9.09 2.42
C LEU A 125 21.69 -9.50 3.91
N TYR A 126 22.05 -8.60 4.82
CA TYR A 126 22.08 -8.87 6.27
C TYR A 126 20.73 -9.34 6.84
N TRP A 127 19.62 -8.99 6.19
CA TRP A 127 18.28 -9.46 6.56
C TRP A 127 18.10 -10.99 6.48
N LEU A 128 18.96 -11.71 5.75
CA LEU A 128 18.95 -13.18 5.71
C LEU A 128 19.33 -13.83 7.05
N GLY A 129 19.88 -13.05 7.99
CA GLY A 129 20.28 -13.54 9.30
C GLY A 129 21.40 -14.58 9.22
N ASP A 130 21.28 -15.64 10.00
CA ASP A 130 22.26 -16.73 10.12
C ASP A 130 21.87 -17.99 9.32
N GLY A 131 20.93 -17.86 8.39
CA GLY A 131 20.52 -18.94 7.49
C GLY A 131 19.64 -20.02 8.14
N GLN A 132 19.14 -19.81 9.36
CA GLN A 132 18.20 -20.72 10.01
C GLN A 132 16.86 -20.04 10.30
N THR A 133 15.77 -20.75 10.02
CA THR A 133 14.42 -20.35 10.42
C THR A 133 14.21 -20.51 11.93
N TRP A 134 13.16 -19.88 12.47
CA TRP A 134 12.81 -19.98 13.89
C TRP A 134 12.63 -21.43 14.36
N ASN A 135 11.91 -22.24 13.59
CA ASN A 135 11.61 -23.64 13.90
C ASN A 135 12.88 -24.51 13.93
N GLU A 136 13.86 -24.23 13.07
CA GLU A 136 15.16 -24.90 13.09
C GLU A 136 15.96 -24.56 14.34
N LYS A 137 16.01 -23.28 14.73
CA LYS A 137 16.75 -22.83 15.93
C LYS A 137 16.14 -23.36 17.22
N MET A 138 14.82 -23.31 17.32
CA MET A 138 14.10 -23.68 18.55
C MET A 138 13.76 -25.17 18.61
N ASN A 139 14.14 -25.95 17.59
CA ASN A 139 13.77 -27.35 17.43
C ASN A 139 12.27 -27.59 17.70
N SER A 140 11.43 -26.72 17.12
CA SER A 140 9.99 -26.67 17.35
C SER A 140 9.23 -26.49 16.03
N GLY A 141 7.92 -26.74 16.04
CA GLY A 141 7.05 -26.59 14.87
C GLY A 141 7.34 -27.57 13.72
N ASP A 142 6.61 -27.40 12.62
CA ASP A 142 6.84 -28.17 11.39
C ASP A 142 7.95 -27.52 10.55
N ARG A 143 8.95 -28.32 10.16
CA ARG A 143 10.08 -27.91 9.31
C ARG A 143 9.94 -28.45 7.88
N ALA A 144 8.92 -29.24 7.62
CA ALA A 144 8.57 -29.82 6.33
C ALA A 144 7.17 -29.37 5.87
N TRP A 145 6.72 -28.18 6.31
CA TRP A 145 5.40 -27.62 6.00
C TRP A 145 5.11 -27.56 4.49
N TYR A 146 6.15 -27.39 3.68
CA TYR A 146 6.09 -27.36 2.22
C TYR A 146 5.77 -28.72 1.59
N LEU A 147 5.74 -29.80 2.37
CA LEU A 147 5.30 -31.15 1.95
C LEU A 147 3.85 -31.45 2.33
N THR A 148 3.14 -30.53 2.98
CA THR A 148 1.72 -30.71 3.29
C THR A 148 0.86 -30.59 2.02
N GLU A 149 -0.33 -31.21 2.02
CA GLU A 149 -1.18 -31.29 0.81
C GLU A 149 -1.51 -29.93 0.18
N GLU A 150 -1.56 -28.85 0.97
CA GLU A 150 -1.77 -27.49 0.47
C GLU A 150 -0.65 -26.99 -0.46
N PHE A 151 0.59 -27.44 -0.26
CA PHE A 151 1.77 -26.95 -0.99
C PHE A 151 2.32 -27.95 -2.00
N VAL A 152 1.82 -29.19 -2.01
CA VAL A 152 2.22 -30.22 -2.96
C VAL A 152 1.38 -30.11 -4.24
N ASP A 153 1.99 -29.57 -5.30
CA ASP A 153 1.40 -29.59 -6.64
C ASP A 153 1.41 -31.03 -7.21
N ARG A 154 0.23 -31.64 -7.32
CA ARG A 154 0.07 -32.96 -7.93
C ARG A 154 -0.30 -32.77 -9.40
N PRO A 155 0.56 -33.19 -10.36
CA PRO A 155 0.15 -33.20 -11.75
C PRO A 155 -1.08 -34.12 -11.93
N PRO A 156 -1.99 -33.80 -12.87
CA PRO A 156 -3.21 -34.57 -13.12
C PRO A 156 -2.94 -36.03 -13.53
#